data_AF-A0A7K2QIG3-F1
#
_entry.id   AF-A0A7K2QIG3-F1
#
_cell.length_a   1.000
_cell.length_b   1.000
_cell.length_c   1.000
_cell.angle_alpha   90.00
_cell.angle_beta   90.00
_cell.angle_gamma   90.00
#
_symmetry.space_group_name_H-M   'P 1'
#
loop_
_entity.id
_entity.type
_entity.pdbx_description
1 polymer ?
#
loop_
_entity_poly.entity_id
_entity_poly.type
_entity_poly.pdbx_seq_one_letter_code
_entity_poly.pdbx_strand_id
1 'polypeptide(L)'
;MSTAAARTARERALRHVSGLASGPPVDPTLRVTLNFHPDRSLHGKPILEALAEDGVYRSQFVTGTGNGGLTAHPGGDRWRWESRIFDGAYDEGGAHERPVYGALNFRRKPAGGAPRFGSAHFRLTPQTLARTTFCYPDSFFEPSDFGVAARMGLIELALADHQDELDDYIEAQVHGPVRLDSHVEALVLDPCYRGTAVEAAALRLGCPVEWHPGFRLGVEELRRHPGYRGREYVDLGTQLAV
;
A
#
# COMPACT_ATOMS: atom_id res chain seq x y z
N MET A 1 1.54 38.74 19.83
CA MET A 1 2.41 37.68 19.29
C MET A 1 1.58 36.39 19.30
N SER A 2 0.96 36.07 18.16
CA SER A 2 0.06 34.92 18.05
C SER A 2 0.87 33.63 18.11
N THR A 3 0.51 32.76 19.03
CA THR A 3 0.98 31.39 19.16
C THR A 3 0.88 30.67 17.80
N ALA A 4 2.02 30.31 17.22
CA ALA A 4 2.04 29.33 16.15
C ALA A 4 1.49 28.03 16.77
N ALA A 5 0.24 27.67 16.47
CA ALA A 5 -0.32 26.39 16.86
C ALA A 5 0.69 25.30 16.50
N ALA A 6 1.02 24.42 17.46
CA ALA A 6 1.94 23.32 17.22
C ALA A 6 1.41 22.52 16.03
N ARG A 7 2.20 22.48 14.95
CA ARG A 7 1.84 21.78 13.71
C ARG A 7 1.64 20.30 13.99
N THR A 8 0.63 19.70 13.38
CA THR A 8 0.32 18.26 13.56
C THR A 8 1.50 17.38 13.10
N ALA A 9 1.59 16.15 13.61
CA ALA A 9 2.63 15.19 13.18
C ALA A 9 2.67 15.03 11.64
N ARG A 10 1.49 14.93 11.02
CA ARG A 10 1.33 14.90 9.56
C ARG A 10 1.93 16.12 8.86
N GLU A 11 1.66 17.33 9.34
CA GLU A 11 2.19 18.55 8.73
C GLU A 11 3.70 18.70 8.90
N ARG A 12 4.28 18.12 9.97
CA ARG A 12 5.73 18.06 10.14
C ARG A 12 6.35 17.07 9.13
N ALA A 13 5.82 15.85 9.06
CA ALA A 13 6.26 14.82 8.14
C ALA A 13 6.20 15.28 6.67
N LEU A 14 5.04 15.80 6.23
CA LEU A 14 4.86 16.28 4.85
C LEU A 14 5.82 17.42 4.51
N ARG A 15 6.06 18.36 5.44
CA ARG A 15 7.02 19.45 5.20
C ARG A 15 8.44 18.92 5.09
N HIS A 16 8.84 18.03 6.00
CA HIS A 16 10.18 17.46 6.01
C HIS A 16 10.46 16.75 4.68
N VAL A 17 9.61 15.81 4.28
CA VAL A 17 9.78 15.07 3.02
C VAL A 17 9.67 15.99 1.80
N SER A 18 8.80 17.01 1.82
CA SER A 18 8.74 17.99 0.74
C SER A 18 10.04 18.81 0.58
N GLY A 19 10.84 18.95 1.65
CA GLY A 19 12.15 19.60 1.61
C GLY A 19 13.23 18.72 0.96
N LEU A 20 13.06 17.39 1.00
CA LEU A 20 13.94 16.40 0.36
C LEU A 20 13.54 16.13 -1.10
N ALA A 21 12.25 16.27 -1.41
CA ALA A 21 11.69 15.94 -2.72
C ALA A 21 12.05 16.95 -3.83
N SER A 22 12.19 16.42 -5.05
CA SER A 22 12.47 17.17 -6.27
C SER A 22 11.63 16.67 -7.45
N GLY A 23 11.79 17.27 -8.63
CA GLY A 23 11.08 16.88 -9.86
C GLY A 23 9.72 17.56 -10.06
N PRO A 24 9.04 17.26 -11.19
CA PRO A 24 7.74 17.84 -11.54
C PRO A 24 6.61 17.31 -10.62
N PRO A 25 5.43 17.96 -10.60
CA PRO A 25 4.28 17.41 -9.88
C PRO A 25 3.84 16.06 -10.47
N VAL A 26 3.23 15.22 -9.62
CA VAL A 26 2.65 13.94 -10.03
C VAL A 26 1.50 14.16 -11.01
N ASP A 27 1.37 13.28 -12.01
CA ASP A 27 0.17 13.20 -12.85
C ASP A 27 -1.07 12.95 -11.94
N PRO A 28 -2.05 13.88 -11.90
CA PRO A 28 -3.21 13.78 -11.01
C PRO A 28 -4.17 12.63 -11.38
N THR A 29 -3.97 11.98 -12.52
CA THR A 29 -4.73 10.79 -12.94
C THR A 29 -4.16 9.50 -12.35
N LEU A 30 -2.93 9.52 -11.83
CA LEU A 30 -2.38 8.38 -11.09
C LEU A 30 -3.08 8.23 -9.74
N ARG A 31 -3.04 7.00 -9.20
CA ARG A 31 -3.70 6.64 -7.94
C ARG A 31 -2.75 5.93 -7.01
N VAL A 32 -2.90 6.21 -5.72
CA VAL A 32 -2.33 5.36 -4.68
C VAL A 32 -3.25 4.16 -4.49
N THR A 33 -2.66 2.97 -4.37
CA THR A 33 -3.38 1.74 -4.07
C THR A 33 -2.90 1.13 -2.76
N LEU A 34 -3.84 0.59 -1.98
CA LEU A 34 -3.55 -0.15 -0.75
C LEU A 34 -3.78 -1.64 -1.03
N ASN A 35 -2.70 -2.37 -1.36
CA ASN A 35 -2.76 -3.80 -1.64
C ASN A 35 -2.87 -4.62 -0.34
N PHE A 36 -3.78 -5.61 -0.33
CA PHE A 36 -4.00 -6.52 0.79
C PHE A 36 -4.63 -7.84 0.34
N HIS A 37 -4.69 -8.82 1.24
CA HIS A 37 -5.40 -10.08 1.01
C HIS A 37 -6.79 -10.01 1.68
N PRO A 38 -7.89 -10.04 0.90
CA PRO A 38 -9.24 -9.76 1.41
C PRO A 38 -9.86 -10.95 2.16
N ASP A 39 -9.25 -12.12 2.08
CA ASP A 39 -9.62 -13.37 2.75
C ASP A 39 -8.91 -13.59 4.09
N ARG A 40 -8.05 -12.66 4.51
CA ARG A 40 -7.37 -12.73 5.81
C ARG A 40 -8.29 -12.33 6.96
N SER A 41 -7.88 -12.75 8.16
CA SER A 41 -8.57 -12.39 9.40
C SER A 41 -7.81 -11.31 10.18
N LEU A 42 -8.56 -10.40 10.80
CA LEU A 42 -8.12 -9.46 11.82
C LEU A 42 -8.68 -9.92 13.17
N HIS A 43 -7.81 -10.36 14.09
CA HIS A 43 -8.19 -10.82 15.43
C HIS A 43 -9.33 -11.87 15.45
N GLY A 44 -9.29 -12.83 14.52
CA GLY A 44 -10.29 -13.89 14.40
C GLY A 44 -11.53 -13.53 13.57
N LYS A 45 -11.64 -12.30 13.09
CA LYS A 45 -12.74 -11.83 12.24
C LYS A 45 -12.28 -11.62 10.79
N PRO A 46 -13.09 -11.95 9.76
CA PRO A 46 -12.75 -11.62 8.38
C PRO A 46 -12.45 -10.12 8.19
N ILE A 47 -11.35 -9.78 7.52
CA ILE A 47 -10.88 -8.38 7.44
C ILE A 47 -11.89 -7.44 6.79
N LEU A 48 -12.61 -7.90 5.77
CA LEU A 48 -13.63 -7.08 5.11
C LEU A 48 -14.83 -6.80 6.02
N GLU A 49 -15.16 -7.70 6.95
CA GLU A 49 -16.21 -7.45 7.93
C GLU A 49 -15.78 -6.43 8.98
N ALA A 50 -14.54 -6.55 9.46
CA ALA A 50 -13.96 -5.55 10.36
C ALA A 50 -13.91 -4.16 9.70
N LEU A 51 -13.55 -4.10 8.41
CA LEU A 51 -13.54 -2.86 7.63
C LEU A 51 -14.94 -2.29 7.40
N ALA A 52 -15.96 -3.14 7.19
CA ALA A 52 -17.34 -2.69 7.05
C ALA A 52 -17.87 -2.03 8.33
N GLU A 53 -17.44 -2.51 9.50
CA GLU A 53 -17.84 -1.96 10.79
C GLU A 53 -17.08 -0.69 11.17
N ASP A 54 -15.77 -0.66 10.95
CA ASP A 54 -14.92 0.46 11.33
C ASP A 54 -14.96 1.61 10.31
N GLY A 55 -15.15 1.29 9.02
CA GLY A 55 -15.18 2.26 7.92
C GLY A 55 -13.84 2.96 7.67
N VAL A 56 -12.76 2.55 8.34
CA VAL A 56 -11.43 3.15 8.28
C VAL A 56 -10.38 2.08 8.01
N TYR A 57 -9.53 2.30 7.01
CA TYR A 57 -8.34 1.47 6.79
C TYR A 57 -7.21 1.97 7.69
N ARG A 58 -6.62 1.06 8.47
CA ARG A 58 -5.64 1.40 9.52
C ARG A 58 -4.26 0.81 9.25
N SER A 59 -3.24 1.44 9.81
CA SER A 59 -1.85 0.96 9.72
C SER A 59 -1.60 -0.27 10.60
N GLN A 60 -0.50 -0.98 10.34
CA GLN A 60 0.00 -2.09 11.16
C GLN A 60 0.15 -1.71 12.65
N PHE A 61 0.49 -0.46 12.98
CA PHE A 61 0.54 0.01 14.38
C PHE A 61 -0.78 -0.15 15.14
N VAL A 62 -1.91 -0.15 14.43
CA VAL A 62 -3.24 -0.32 15.04
C VAL A 62 -3.72 -1.76 14.90
N THR A 63 -3.52 -2.37 13.74
CA THR A 63 -4.09 -3.69 13.43
C THR A 63 -3.21 -4.85 13.91
N GLY A 64 -1.90 -4.63 14.08
CA GLY A 64 -0.94 -5.70 14.30
C GLY A 64 -0.80 -6.67 13.12
N THR A 65 -1.34 -6.34 11.95
CA THR A 65 -1.35 -7.20 10.75
C THR A 65 -0.59 -6.57 9.59
N GLY A 66 -0.11 -7.39 8.66
CA GLY A 66 0.57 -6.95 7.45
C GLY A 66 0.97 -8.12 6.56
N ASN A 67 1.42 -7.80 5.35
CA ASN A 67 1.88 -8.78 4.36
C ASN A 67 3.41 -8.74 4.16
N GLY A 68 4.10 -8.07 5.09
CA GLY A 68 5.56 -8.03 5.24
C GLY A 68 5.93 -8.20 6.71
N GLY A 69 7.08 -7.67 7.14
CA GLY A 69 7.52 -7.73 8.54
C GLY A 69 6.51 -7.06 9.50
N LEU A 70 6.25 -7.69 10.65
CA LEU A 70 5.38 -7.17 11.71
C LEU A 70 6.21 -6.40 12.76
N THR A 71 6.76 -5.26 12.37
CA THR A 71 7.72 -4.49 13.19
C THR A 71 7.23 -3.08 13.56
N ALA A 72 5.93 -2.81 13.38
CA ALA A 72 5.27 -1.56 13.78
C ALA A 72 5.02 -1.47 15.30
N HIS A 73 6.09 -1.37 16.07
CA HIS A 73 6.06 -1.08 17.50
C HIS A 73 7.29 -0.25 17.88
N PRO A 74 7.30 0.47 19.01
CA PRO A 74 8.48 1.21 19.46
C PRO A 74 9.75 0.37 19.39
N GLY A 75 10.78 0.91 18.75
CA GLY A 75 12.08 0.24 18.55
C GLY A 75 12.14 -0.82 17.44
N GLY A 76 11.03 -1.21 16.82
CA GLY A 76 11.01 -2.12 15.66
C GLY A 76 11.42 -1.43 14.35
N ASP A 77 11.74 -2.22 13.31
CA ASP A 77 12.26 -1.70 12.04
C ASP A 77 11.31 -0.67 11.40
N ARG A 78 10.01 -0.95 11.40
CA ARG A 78 9.02 0.00 10.87
C ARG A 78 8.97 1.30 11.65
N TRP A 79 9.11 1.24 12.96
CA TRP A 79 9.19 2.46 13.76
C TRP A 79 10.47 3.25 13.44
N ARG A 80 11.63 2.57 13.28
CA ARG A 80 12.92 3.22 12.99
C ARG A 80 12.95 3.91 11.64
N TRP A 81 12.49 3.25 10.57
CA TRP A 81 12.47 3.91 9.27
C TRP A 81 11.44 5.04 9.22
N GLU A 82 10.28 4.92 9.89
CA GLU A 82 9.31 6.03 9.93
C GLU A 82 9.90 7.24 10.70
N SER A 83 10.61 7.00 11.80
CA SER A 83 11.35 8.05 12.52
C SER A 83 12.39 8.73 11.63
N ARG A 84 13.20 7.95 10.90
CA ARG A 84 14.20 8.47 9.95
C ARG A 84 13.58 9.26 8.80
N ILE A 85 12.57 8.71 8.12
CA ILE A 85 11.96 9.30 6.93
C ILE A 85 11.14 10.55 7.28
N PHE A 86 10.53 10.58 8.46
CA PHE A 86 9.64 11.68 8.87
C PHE A 86 10.24 12.60 9.92
N ASP A 87 11.55 12.52 10.18
CA ASP A 87 12.27 13.37 11.12
C ASP A 87 11.64 13.36 12.52
N GLY A 88 11.38 12.15 13.02
CA GLY A 88 10.78 11.88 14.31
C GLY A 88 9.34 12.40 14.47
N ALA A 89 8.67 12.82 13.39
CA ALA A 89 7.37 13.48 13.48
C ALA A 89 6.30 12.64 14.19
N TYR A 90 6.44 11.31 14.20
CA TYR A 90 5.48 10.37 14.76
C TYR A 90 5.95 9.65 16.04
N ASP A 91 7.15 9.94 16.53
CA ASP A 91 7.80 9.12 17.56
C ASP A 91 7.03 9.14 18.87
N GLU A 92 6.51 10.30 19.25
CA GLU A 92 5.65 10.53 20.42
C GLU A 92 4.13 10.46 20.09
N GLY A 93 3.78 10.14 18.83
CA GLY A 93 2.40 10.11 18.36
C GLY A 93 1.70 8.77 18.59
N GLY A 94 0.37 8.79 18.67
CA GLY A 94 -0.44 7.58 18.82
C GLY A 94 -0.38 6.69 17.58
N ALA A 95 -0.61 5.38 17.76
CA ALA A 95 -0.66 4.39 16.68
C ALA A 95 -1.62 4.77 15.52
N HIS A 96 -2.71 5.46 15.84
CA HIS A 96 -3.72 5.89 14.87
C HIS A 96 -3.31 7.10 14.03
N GLU A 97 -2.25 7.82 14.41
CA GLU A 97 -1.71 8.95 13.66
C GLU A 97 -0.73 8.51 12.56
N ARG A 98 -0.21 7.28 12.68
CA ARG A 98 0.81 6.71 11.80
C ARG A 98 0.26 6.52 10.38
N PRO A 99 1.07 6.74 9.34
CA PRO A 99 0.61 6.64 7.97
C PRO A 99 0.25 5.21 7.58
N VAL A 100 -0.70 5.10 6.64
CA VAL A 100 -1.02 3.85 5.96
C VAL A 100 -0.08 3.68 4.78
N TYR A 101 0.41 2.45 4.57
CA TYR A 101 1.35 2.12 3.50
C TYR A 101 0.61 1.56 2.30
N GLY A 102 1.04 1.97 1.11
CA GLY A 102 0.58 1.50 -0.19
C GLY A 102 1.62 1.79 -1.26
N ALA A 103 1.18 1.93 -2.50
CA ALA A 103 2.06 2.30 -3.60
C ALA A 103 1.38 3.25 -4.59
N LEU A 104 2.17 4.11 -5.24
CA LEU A 104 1.72 4.85 -6.41
C LEU A 104 1.61 3.88 -7.59
N ASN A 105 0.43 3.73 -8.18
CA ASN A 105 0.22 2.88 -9.34
C ASN A 105 0.67 3.57 -10.64
N PHE A 106 1.95 3.96 -10.71
CA PHE A 106 2.54 4.70 -11.84
C PHE A 106 2.57 3.87 -13.13
N ARG A 107 2.70 2.55 -13.01
CA ARG A 107 2.60 1.57 -14.12
C ARG A 107 1.16 1.27 -14.55
N ARG A 108 0.15 1.77 -13.82
CA ARG A 108 -1.27 1.51 -14.05
C ARG A 108 -1.60 0.00 -14.09
N LYS A 109 -0.93 -0.78 -13.24
CA LYS A 109 -1.13 -2.22 -13.08
C LYS A 109 -2.59 -2.46 -12.62
N PRO A 110 -3.37 -3.31 -13.31
CA PRO A 110 -4.74 -3.62 -12.91
C PRO A 110 -4.86 -4.25 -11.52
N ALA A 111 -3.82 -4.94 -11.05
CA ALA A 111 -3.76 -5.53 -9.70
C ALA A 111 -3.30 -4.54 -8.61
N GLY A 112 -3.11 -3.26 -8.95
CA GLY A 112 -2.60 -2.23 -8.04
C GLY A 112 -1.09 -2.05 -8.13
N GLY A 113 -0.59 -1.00 -7.47
CA GLY A 113 0.80 -0.57 -7.55
C GLY A 113 1.80 -1.53 -6.90
N ALA A 114 1.40 -2.33 -5.90
CA ALA A 114 2.30 -3.26 -5.22
C ALA A 114 1.62 -4.64 -4.99
N PRO A 115 1.45 -5.45 -6.05
CA PRO A 115 0.76 -6.75 -5.99
C PRO A 115 1.47 -7.77 -5.07
N ARG A 116 2.75 -7.54 -4.75
CA ARG A 116 3.49 -8.29 -3.72
C ARG A 116 2.74 -8.40 -2.39
N PHE A 117 1.99 -7.37 -2.01
CA PHE A 117 1.34 -7.28 -0.71
C PHE A 117 -0.13 -7.69 -0.74
N GLY A 118 -0.67 -8.19 -1.85
CA GLY A 118 -2.06 -8.60 -1.86
C GLY A 118 -2.67 -8.83 -3.22
N SER A 119 -3.62 -9.77 -3.27
CA SER A 119 -4.45 -10.09 -4.43
C SER A 119 -5.58 -9.08 -4.66
N ALA A 120 -5.88 -8.20 -3.71
CA ALA A 120 -6.85 -7.12 -3.85
C ALA A 120 -6.23 -5.78 -3.52
N HIS A 121 -6.88 -4.70 -3.92
CA HIS A 121 -6.48 -3.37 -3.48
C HIS A 121 -7.64 -2.39 -3.38
N PHE A 122 -7.54 -1.45 -2.45
CA PHE A 122 -8.32 -0.22 -2.52
C PHE A 122 -7.63 0.76 -3.47
N ARG A 123 -8.37 1.29 -4.44
CA ARG A 123 -7.95 2.42 -5.26
C ARG A 123 -8.41 3.70 -4.57
N LEU A 124 -7.46 4.53 -4.13
CA LEU A 124 -7.77 5.73 -3.37
C LEU A 124 -8.21 6.88 -4.28
N THR A 125 -8.92 7.87 -3.74
CA THR A 125 -9.32 9.09 -4.46
C THR A 125 -8.13 10.05 -4.71
N PRO A 126 -8.15 10.93 -5.73
CA PRO A 126 -7.06 11.90 -5.98
C PRO A 126 -6.65 12.74 -4.77
N GLN A 127 -7.62 13.07 -3.90
CA GLN A 127 -7.44 13.92 -2.73
C GLN A 127 -6.47 13.31 -1.71
N THR A 128 -6.20 12.00 -1.77
CA THR A 128 -5.18 11.38 -0.90
C THR A 128 -3.76 11.76 -1.31
N LEU A 129 -3.50 12.04 -2.60
CA LEU A 129 -2.17 12.43 -3.08
C LEU A 129 -1.61 13.65 -2.35
N ALA A 130 -2.46 14.64 -2.06
CA ALA A 130 -2.08 15.88 -1.37
C ALA A 130 -1.53 15.63 0.06
N ARG A 131 -1.70 14.43 0.60
CA ARG A 131 -1.24 14.03 1.93
C ARG A 131 -0.44 12.74 1.93
N THR A 132 0.11 12.39 0.79
CA THR A 132 0.95 11.21 0.63
C THR A 132 2.40 11.64 0.40
N THR A 133 3.30 11.00 1.14
CA THR A 133 4.73 10.99 0.85
C THR A 133 5.09 9.71 0.14
N PHE A 134 6.21 9.72 -0.57
CA PHE A 134 6.67 8.60 -1.37
C PHE A 134 8.17 8.42 -1.21
N CYS A 135 8.65 7.19 -1.41
CA CYS A 135 10.07 6.89 -1.53
C CYS A 135 10.33 5.83 -2.61
N TYR A 136 11.55 5.85 -3.14
CA TYR A 136 12.06 4.82 -4.04
C TYR A 136 13.57 4.62 -3.79
N PRO A 137 14.08 3.39 -3.60
CA PRO A 137 13.32 2.15 -3.36
C PRO A 137 12.46 2.23 -2.08
N ASP A 138 11.80 1.15 -1.70
CA ASP A 138 10.90 1.17 -0.52
C ASP A 138 11.64 1.43 0.81
N SER A 139 10.88 1.70 1.88
CA SER A 139 11.44 2.06 3.20
C SER A 139 12.41 1.04 3.80
N PHE A 140 12.32 -0.25 3.42
CA PHE A 140 13.20 -1.30 3.92
C PHE A 140 14.64 -1.12 3.42
N PHE A 141 14.80 -0.63 2.19
CA PHE A 141 16.12 -0.42 1.56
C PHE A 141 16.81 0.90 1.94
N GLU A 142 16.33 1.58 2.98
CA GLU A 142 16.89 2.85 3.46
C GLU A 142 17.04 3.92 2.37
N PRO A 143 15.93 4.29 1.69
CA PRO A 143 15.98 5.12 0.51
C PRO A 143 16.45 6.54 0.84
N SER A 144 17.12 7.16 -0.13
CA SER A 144 17.48 8.59 -0.10
C SER A 144 16.61 9.45 -1.02
N ASP A 145 15.86 8.84 -1.94
CA ASP A 145 15.00 9.54 -2.88
C ASP A 145 13.55 9.58 -2.38
N PHE A 146 13.00 10.79 -2.32
CA PHE A 146 11.66 11.03 -1.80
C PHE A 146 10.79 11.86 -2.74
N GLY A 147 9.49 11.69 -2.59
CA GLY A 147 8.48 12.36 -3.40
C GLY A 147 7.30 12.87 -2.56
N VAL A 148 6.66 13.92 -3.08
CA VAL A 148 5.33 14.40 -2.67
C VAL A 148 4.55 14.75 -3.93
N ALA A 149 3.23 14.95 -3.84
CA ALA A 149 2.42 15.24 -5.02
C ALA A 149 2.92 16.44 -5.85
N ALA A 150 3.48 17.47 -5.21
CA ALA A 150 4.01 18.65 -5.90
C ALA A 150 5.43 18.45 -6.50
N ARG A 151 6.15 17.40 -6.08
CA ARG A 151 7.56 17.12 -6.43
C ARG A 151 7.79 15.61 -6.49
N MET A 152 7.68 15.04 -7.68
CA MET A 152 7.61 13.61 -7.94
C MET A 152 8.68 13.16 -8.95
N GLY A 153 9.95 13.37 -8.62
CA GLY A 153 11.08 12.85 -9.42
C GLY A 153 11.20 11.32 -9.43
N LEU A 154 10.54 10.64 -8.48
CA LEU A 154 10.65 9.18 -8.31
C LEU A 154 10.13 8.36 -9.49
N ILE A 155 9.19 8.89 -10.27
CA ILE A 155 8.64 8.18 -11.44
C ILE A 155 9.74 7.96 -12.48
N GLU A 156 10.59 8.96 -12.74
CA GLU A 156 11.69 8.82 -13.70
C GLU A 156 12.72 7.79 -13.22
N LEU A 157 13.03 7.79 -11.92
CA LEU A 157 13.93 6.80 -11.31
C LEU A 157 13.39 5.38 -11.43
N ALA A 158 12.13 5.16 -11.05
CA ALA A 158 11.50 3.84 -11.12
C ALA A 158 11.30 3.34 -12.56
N LEU A 159 11.09 4.24 -13.53
CA LEU A 159 11.01 3.87 -14.95
C LEU A 159 12.36 3.46 -15.54
N ALA A 160 13.46 4.04 -15.04
CA ALA A 160 14.82 3.74 -15.49
C ALA A 160 15.42 2.48 -14.84
N ASP A 161 14.82 2.01 -13.75
CA ASP A 161 15.26 0.83 -13.02
C ASP A 161 14.61 -0.47 -13.54
N HIS A 162 15.31 -1.59 -13.38
CA HIS A 162 14.88 -2.92 -13.81
C HIS A 162 14.76 -3.85 -12.60
N GLN A 163 13.57 -3.87 -12.00
CA GLN A 163 13.23 -4.71 -10.84
C GLN A 163 12.39 -5.94 -11.24
N ASP A 164 12.31 -6.92 -10.33
CA ASP A 164 11.27 -7.95 -10.41
C ASP A 164 9.88 -7.29 -10.43
N GLU A 165 8.91 -7.87 -11.14
CA GLU A 165 7.57 -7.31 -11.29
C GLU A 165 6.84 -7.09 -9.95
N LEU A 166 7.18 -7.89 -8.93
CA LEU A 166 6.65 -7.73 -7.58
C LEU A 166 7.38 -6.63 -6.77
N ASP A 167 8.59 -6.24 -7.16
CA ASP A 167 9.41 -5.21 -6.51
C ASP A 167 9.35 -3.85 -7.24
N ASP A 168 8.78 -3.82 -8.44
CA ASP A 168 8.58 -2.63 -9.27
C ASP A 168 7.41 -1.77 -8.77
N TYR A 169 7.66 -1.02 -7.69
CA TYR A 169 6.71 -0.06 -7.12
C TYR A 169 7.41 1.15 -6.47
N ILE A 170 6.69 2.28 -6.45
CA ILE A 170 7.04 3.44 -5.63
C ILE A 170 6.18 3.37 -4.36
N GLU A 171 6.84 3.22 -3.20
CA GLU A 171 6.13 3.12 -1.92
C GLU A 171 5.45 4.45 -1.59
N ALA A 172 4.24 4.37 -1.04
CA ALA A 172 3.43 5.51 -0.67
C ALA A 172 3.05 5.44 0.81
N GLN A 173 3.28 6.53 1.55
CA GLN A 173 2.86 6.67 2.94
C GLN A 173 1.75 7.73 3.03
N VAL A 174 0.51 7.28 3.18
CA VAL A 174 -0.69 8.13 3.24
C VAL A 174 -0.90 8.62 4.67
N HIS A 175 -0.72 9.93 4.89
CA HIS A 175 -0.80 10.51 6.22
C HIS A 175 -2.26 10.84 6.62
N GLY A 176 -2.64 10.47 7.85
CA GLY A 176 -4.00 10.63 8.36
C GLY A 176 -4.95 9.50 7.93
N PRO A 177 -6.22 9.55 8.37
CA PRO A 177 -7.14 8.44 8.17
C PRO A 177 -7.48 8.22 6.69
N VAL A 178 -7.60 6.95 6.31
CA VAL A 178 -8.19 6.51 5.05
C VAL A 178 -9.57 5.95 5.37
N ARG A 179 -10.61 6.65 4.90
CA ARG A 179 -12.01 6.33 5.20
C ARG A 179 -12.63 5.76 3.94
N LEU A 180 -13.34 4.66 4.05
CA LEU A 180 -13.85 3.95 2.87
C LEU A 180 -14.93 4.78 2.15
N ASP A 181 -15.71 5.57 2.88
CA ASP A 181 -16.81 6.39 2.36
C ASP A 181 -16.37 7.62 1.55
N SER A 182 -15.12 8.08 1.71
CA SER A 182 -14.68 9.39 1.22
C SER A 182 -13.31 9.39 0.57
N HIS A 183 -12.51 8.34 0.79
CA HIS A 183 -11.14 8.25 0.31
C HIS A 183 -10.89 7.07 -0.63
N VAL A 184 -11.91 6.27 -0.93
CA VAL A 184 -11.82 5.10 -1.81
C VAL A 184 -12.73 5.29 -3.02
N GLU A 185 -12.16 5.11 -4.21
CA GLU A 185 -12.92 5.06 -5.46
C GLU A 185 -13.54 3.67 -5.67
N ALA A 186 -12.77 2.62 -5.39
CA ALA A 186 -13.22 1.23 -5.50
C ALA A 186 -12.36 0.28 -4.67
N LEU A 187 -12.96 -0.83 -4.24
CA LEU A 187 -12.24 -2.06 -3.90
C LEU A 187 -12.15 -2.92 -5.16
N VAL A 188 -10.93 -3.23 -5.59
CA VAL A 188 -10.67 -4.10 -6.75
C VAL A 188 -10.26 -5.48 -6.25
N LEU A 189 -10.99 -6.53 -6.65
CA LEU A 189 -10.80 -7.92 -6.22
C LEU A 189 -10.24 -8.81 -7.34
N ASP A 190 -9.57 -9.89 -6.94
CA ASP A 190 -9.23 -11.00 -7.83
C ASP A 190 -10.48 -11.81 -8.19
N PRO A 191 -10.65 -12.22 -9.46
CA PRO A 191 -11.79 -13.03 -9.90
C PRO A 191 -12.04 -14.31 -9.10
N CYS A 192 -11.05 -14.87 -8.39
CA CYS A 192 -11.21 -16.04 -7.54
C CYS A 192 -12.21 -15.83 -6.39
N TYR A 193 -12.50 -14.58 -6.03
CA TYR A 193 -13.45 -14.24 -4.97
C TYR A 193 -14.91 -14.12 -5.44
N ARG A 194 -15.20 -14.29 -6.73
CA ARG A 194 -16.59 -14.26 -7.25
C ARG A 194 -17.43 -15.40 -6.66
N GLY A 195 -18.63 -15.07 -6.21
CA GLY A 195 -19.57 -15.98 -5.56
C GLY A 195 -19.16 -16.43 -4.16
N THR A 196 -18.13 -15.82 -3.57
CA THR A 196 -17.61 -16.23 -2.25
C THR A 196 -18.11 -15.31 -1.13
N ALA A 197 -17.86 -15.71 0.13
CA ALA A 197 -18.11 -14.86 1.29
C ALA A 197 -17.29 -13.56 1.26
N VAL A 198 -16.14 -13.53 0.57
CA VAL A 198 -15.32 -12.33 0.39
C VAL A 198 -16.05 -11.29 -0.45
N GLU A 199 -16.65 -11.68 -1.58
CA GLU A 199 -17.47 -10.77 -2.39
C GLU A 199 -18.67 -10.26 -1.59
N ALA A 200 -19.37 -11.15 -0.89
CA ALA A 200 -20.50 -10.77 -0.05
C ALA A 200 -20.12 -9.75 1.03
N ALA A 201 -18.92 -9.85 1.62
CA ALA A 201 -18.40 -8.89 2.59
C ALA A 201 -17.96 -7.58 1.93
N ALA A 202 -17.30 -7.65 0.76
CA ALA A 202 -16.87 -6.48 -0.01
C ALA A 202 -18.04 -5.56 -0.37
N LEU A 203 -19.18 -6.14 -0.78
CA LEU A 203 -20.39 -5.39 -1.13
C LEU A 203 -21.00 -4.61 0.06
N ARG A 204 -20.63 -4.94 1.30
CA ARG A 204 -21.09 -4.23 2.51
C ARG A 204 -20.23 -3.03 2.88
N LEU A 205 -19.10 -2.80 2.19
CA LEU A 205 -18.18 -1.70 2.51
C LEU A 205 -18.69 -0.32 2.10
N GLY A 206 -19.74 -0.24 1.28
CA GLY A 206 -20.31 1.03 0.82
C GLY A 206 -19.47 1.75 -0.25
N CYS A 207 -18.44 1.11 -0.81
CA CYS A 207 -17.70 1.58 -1.98
C CYS A 207 -17.89 0.63 -3.18
N PRO A 208 -17.70 1.11 -4.42
CA PRO A 208 -17.77 0.25 -5.61
C PRO A 208 -16.83 -0.96 -5.52
N VAL A 209 -17.32 -2.11 -5.95
CA VAL A 209 -16.51 -3.34 -6.09
C VAL A 209 -16.24 -3.58 -7.57
N GLU A 210 -14.96 -3.63 -7.92
CA GLU A 210 -14.44 -3.88 -9.26
C GLU A 210 -13.58 -5.15 -9.27
N TRP A 211 -13.18 -5.59 -10.46
CA TRP A 211 -12.39 -6.80 -10.65
C TRP A 211 -11.22 -6.52 -11.58
N HIS A 212 -10.03 -6.94 -11.17
CA HIS A 212 -8.89 -6.98 -12.08
C HIS A 212 -8.96 -8.28 -12.92
N PRO A 213 -8.16 -8.43 -14.00
CA PRO A 213 -8.32 -9.55 -14.94
C PRO A 213 -7.83 -10.92 -14.40
N GLY A 214 -7.39 -10.99 -13.13
CA GLY A 214 -6.68 -12.14 -12.58
C GLY A 214 -5.29 -12.34 -13.21
N PHE A 215 -4.65 -13.45 -12.84
CA PHE A 215 -3.38 -13.89 -13.41
C PHE A 215 -3.55 -15.26 -14.07
N ARG A 216 -2.80 -15.50 -15.15
CA ARG A 216 -2.70 -16.81 -15.80
C ARG A 216 -1.23 -17.12 -16.04
N LEU A 217 -0.83 -18.33 -15.68
CA LEU A 217 0.52 -18.83 -15.86
C LEU A 217 0.45 -20.25 -16.43
N GLY A 218 1.14 -20.50 -17.53
CA GLY A 218 1.25 -21.84 -18.08
C GLY A 218 2.16 -22.71 -17.23
N VAL A 219 1.81 -23.99 -17.05
CA VAL A 219 2.60 -24.94 -16.26
C VAL A 219 4.03 -25.08 -16.81
N GLU A 220 4.20 -25.04 -18.13
CA GLU A 220 5.52 -25.09 -18.76
C GLU A 220 6.40 -23.90 -18.37
N GLU A 221 5.82 -22.70 -18.25
CA GLU A 221 6.56 -21.52 -17.80
C GLU A 221 6.89 -21.64 -16.31
N LEU A 222 5.92 -22.06 -15.48
CA LEU A 222 6.14 -22.28 -14.05
C LEU A 222 7.29 -23.28 -13.78
N ARG A 223 7.38 -24.37 -14.56
CA ARG A 223 8.45 -25.37 -14.46
C ARG A 223 9.84 -24.84 -14.80
N ARG A 224 9.96 -23.77 -15.60
CA ARG A 224 11.23 -23.14 -15.95
C ARG A 224 11.84 -22.35 -14.79
N HIS A 225 11.05 -21.99 -13.78
CA HIS A 225 11.47 -21.14 -12.66
C HIS A 225 11.34 -21.84 -11.29
N PRO A 226 11.92 -23.04 -11.08
CA PRO A 226 11.74 -23.79 -9.83
C PRO A 226 12.38 -23.14 -8.61
N GLY A 227 13.33 -22.22 -8.81
CA GLY A 227 13.94 -21.43 -7.74
C GLY A 227 13.15 -20.17 -7.37
N TYR A 228 12.16 -19.78 -8.18
CA TYR A 228 11.34 -18.62 -7.87
C TYR A 228 10.27 -19.02 -6.85
N ARG A 229 10.40 -18.52 -5.61
CA ARG A 229 9.56 -18.83 -4.44
C ARG A 229 9.60 -20.27 -3.92
N GLY A 230 10.00 -21.26 -4.72
CA GLY A 230 10.24 -22.63 -4.25
C GLY A 230 9.61 -23.69 -5.16
N ARG A 231 10.19 -24.89 -5.16
CA ARG A 231 9.76 -26.00 -6.02
C ARG A 231 8.35 -26.50 -5.66
N GLU A 232 8.00 -26.44 -4.39
CA GLU A 232 6.71 -26.83 -3.86
C GLU A 232 5.54 -26.08 -4.51
N TYR A 233 5.74 -24.81 -4.90
CA TYR A 233 4.72 -24.02 -5.59
C TYR A 233 4.60 -24.41 -7.06
N VAL A 234 5.69 -24.84 -7.70
CA VAL A 234 5.67 -25.41 -9.05
C VAL A 234 4.90 -26.73 -9.07
N ASP A 235 5.15 -27.59 -8.08
CA ASP A 235 4.48 -28.88 -7.97
C ASP A 235 2.98 -28.68 -7.68
N LEU A 236 2.62 -27.77 -6.77
CA LEU A 236 1.22 -27.40 -6.50
C LEU A 236 0.53 -26.82 -7.74
N GLY A 237 1.17 -25.88 -8.45
CA GLY A 237 0.62 -25.30 -9.67
C GLY A 237 0.41 -26.33 -10.77
N THR A 238 1.28 -27.35 -10.86
CA THR A 238 1.10 -28.48 -11.78
C THR A 238 -0.12 -29.32 -11.44
N GLN A 239 -0.42 -29.53 -10.14
CA GLN A 239 -1.57 -30.31 -9.69
C GLN A 239 -2.91 -29.57 -9.88
N LEU A 240 -2.90 -28.24 -9.76
CA LEU A 240 -4.10 -27.40 -9.83
C LEU A 240 -4.45 -26.96 -11.26
N ALA A 241 -3.55 -27.14 -12.23
CA ALA A 241 -3.77 -26.70 -13.60
C ALA A 241 -4.98 -27.42 -14.23
N VAL A 242 -5.87 -26.63 -14.84
CA VAL A 242 -7.09 -27.07 -15.54
C VAL A 242 -6.99 -26.87 -17.04
#